data_AF-A0A6I6EEZ7-F1
#
_entry.id   AF-A0A6I6EEZ7-F1
#
_cell.length_a   1.000
_cell.length_b   1.000
_cell.length_c   1.000
_cell.angle_alpha   90.00
_cell.angle_beta   90.00
_cell.angle_gamma   90.00
#
_symmetry.space_group_name_H-M   'P 1'
#
loop_
_entity.id
_entity.type
_entity.pdbx_description
1 polymer ?
#
loop_
_entity_poly.entity_id
_entity_poly.type
_entity_poly.pdbx_seq_one_letter_code
_entity_poly.pdbx_strand_id
1 'polypeptide(L)'
;MSTIFDNFIAPPCHDEIEILYQDEHLLLINKPSGLLSLSGKNAQNLDSVHYRLVQSFPGCTLAHRLDFGTSGLMVIARNKAINAALCRQFSQRTVTKIYSALLCGHVADNEGVIDAAIAKDPALFPLMSICSVHGKPARSCYQVVERFYQTSEDGTLLPLTRVQLTPETGRTHQLRIHCQQLGHPILGCDLYGGRLLPGTGQTPRLMLHASELHFEHPVSAERIAARHASPF
;
A
#
# COMPACT_ATOMS: atom_id res chain seq x y z
N MET A 1 20.21 4.35 20.70
CA MET A 1 19.03 4.20 19.82
C MET A 1 17.93 3.61 20.66
N SER A 2 16.75 4.22 20.70
CA SER A 2 15.61 3.68 21.45
C SER A 2 15.21 2.31 20.90
N THR A 3 14.99 1.33 21.79
CA THR A 3 14.56 -0.02 21.41
C THR A 3 13.12 0.03 20.88
N ILE A 4 12.89 -0.49 19.68
CA ILE A 4 11.54 -0.66 19.12
C ILE A 4 10.93 -1.92 19.73
N PHE A 5 9.81 -1.77 20.44
CA PHE A 5 8.99 -2.88 20.91
C PHE A 5 7.81 -3.08 19.95
N ASP A 6 7.82 -4.18 19.20
CA ASP A 6 6.76 -4.53 18.25
C ASP A 6 5.79 -5.54 18.87
N ASN A 7 4.77 -5.02 19.55
CA ASN A 7 3.73 -5.83 20.20
C ASN A 7 2.56 -6.15 19.26
N PHE A 8 2.61 -5.71 17.99
CA PHE A 8 1.54 -5.99 17.05
C PHE A 8 1.59 -7.46 16.61
N ILE A 9 0.46 -8.15 16.75
CA ILE A 9 0.26 -9.49 16.21
C ILE A 9 -0.80 -9.37 15.13
N ALA A 10 -0.43 -9.72 13.90
CA ALA A 10 -1.35 -9.68 12.77
C ALA A 10 -2.47 -10.71 12.98
N PRO A 11 -3.75 -10.32 12.84
CA PRO A 11 -4.84 -11.28 12.77
C PRO A 11 -4.59 -12.29 11.63
N PRO A 12 -5.00 -13.56 11.78
CA PRO A 12 -4.89 -14.55 10.71
C PRO A 12 -5.59 -14.07 9.44
N CYS A 13 -4.93 -14.24 8.30
CA CYS A 13 -5.51 -14.00 6.98
C CYS A 13 -5.87 -15.35 6.36
N HIS A 14 -7.14 -15.58 6.06
CA HIS A 14 -7.60 -16.83 5.45
C HIS A 14 -7.71 -16.77 3.93
N ASP A 15 -7.51 -15.59 3.34
CA ASP A 15 -7.56 -15.40 1.89
C ASP A 15 -6.33 -16.00 1.21
N GLU A 16 -6.52 -16.59 0.04
CA GLU A 16 -5.45 -17.08 -0.83
C GLU A 16 -4.76 -15.94 -1.59
N ILE A 17 -3.51 -16.17 -2.02
CA ILE A 17 -2.79 -15.24 -2.90
C ILE A 17 -3.15 -15.58 -4.34
N GLU A 18 -3.88 -14.69 -5.01
CA GLU A 18 -4.21 -14.84 -6.41
C GLU A 18 -2.98 -14.50 -7.29
N ILE A 19 -2.58 -15.45 -8.15
CA ILE A 19 -1.52 -15.27 -9.14
C ILE A 19 -2.18 -14.85 -10.46
N LEU A 20 -1.92 -13.61 -10.88
CA LEU A 20 -2.51 -13.00 -12.08
C LEU A 20 -1.66 -13.26 -13.33
N TYR A 21 -0.34 -13.36 -13.15
CA TYR A 21 0.61 -13.68 -14.20
C TYR A 21 1.81 -14.41 -13.62
N GLN A 22 2.35 -15.35 -14.38
CA GLN A 22 3.49 -16.17 -13.99
C GLN A 22 4.30 -16.55 -15.23
N ASP A 23 5.61 -16.40 -15.14
CA ASP A 23 6.58 -16.97 -16.08
C ASP A 23 7.79 -17.56 -15.32
N GLU A 24 8.88 -17.86 -16.04
CA GLU A 24 10.12 -18.39 -15.45
C GLU A 24 10.80 -17.42 -14.48
N HIS A 25 10.55 -16.12 -14.59
CA HIS A 25 11.32 -15.06 -13.96
C HIS A 25 10.58 -14.32 -12.85
N LEU A 26 9.27 -14.11 -12.99
CA LEU A 26 8.47 -13.35 -12.04
C LEU A 26 7.05 -13.88 -11.86
N LEU A 27 6.42 -13.41 -10.78
CA LEU A 27 4.99 -13.54 -10.54
C LEU A 27 4.40 -12.14 -10.42
N LEU A 28 3.20 -11.95 -10.94
CA LEU A 28 2.34 -10.83 -10.60
C LEU A 28 1.18 -11.36 -9.79
N ILE A 29 0.98 -10.83 -8.59
CA ILE A 29 -0.06 -11.29 -7.67
C ILE A 29 -1.03 -10.17 -7.34
N ASN A 30 -2.23 -10.54 -6.91
CA ASN A 30 -3.13 -9.69 -6.16
C ASN A 30 -3.01 -10.04 -4.66
N LYS A 31 -2.38 -9.15 -3.88
CA LYS A 31 -2.23 -9.36 -2.44
C LYS A 31 -3.56 -9.06 -1.72
N PRO A 32 -4.10 -9.97 -0.89
CA PRO A 32 -5.25 -9.65 -0.05
C PRO A 32 -4.92 -8.61 1.03
N SER A 33 -5.93 -7.87 1.50
CA SER A 33 -5.78 -7.00 2.67
C SER A 33 -5.62 -7.84 3.92
N GLY A 34 -4.80 -7.42 4.88
CA GLY A 34 -4.59 -8.16 6.12
C GLY A 34 -3.56 -9.29 6.02
N LEU A 35 -2.84 -9.41 4.88
CA LEU A 35 -1.67 -10.27 4.76
C LEU A 35 -0.40 -9.41 4.74
N LEU A 36 0.60 -9.74 5.55
CA LEU A 36 1.90 -9.07 5.51
C LEU A 36 2.61 -9.33 4.17
N SER A 37 3.36 -8.35 3.64
CA SER A 37 4.22 -8.61 2.46
C SER A 37 5.42 -9.49 2.85
N LEU A 38 6.06 -9.19 3.98
CA LEU A 38 7.14 -9.96 4.60
C LEU A 38 6.77 -10.24 6.05
N SER A 39 7.22 -11.38 6.57
CA SER A 39 7.08 -11.73 7.98
C SER A 39 7.55 -10.59 8.89
N GLY A 40 6.80 -10.34 9.96
CA GLY A 40 7.04 -9.26 10.91
C GLY A 40 8.26 -9.50 11.80
N LYS A 41 8.62 -8.50 12.61
CA LYS A 41 9.69 -8.64 13.61
C LYS A 41 9.25 -9.51 14.78
N ASN A 42 7.98 -9.40 15.17
CA ASN A 42 7.39 -10.28 16.16
C ASN A 42 7.36 -11.72 15.60
N ALA A 43 7.89 -12.69 16.36
CA ALA A 43 8.01 -14.08 15.94
C ALA A 43 6.66 -14.77 15.65
N GLN A 44 5.54 -14.22 16.13
CA GLN A 44 4.19 -14.71 15.83
C GLN A 44 3.71 -14.28 14.44
N ASN A 45 4.32 -13.26 13.84
CA ASN A 45 3.95 -12.70 12.53
C ASN A 45 4.72 -13.37 11.38
N LEU A 46 4.70 -14.70 11.32
CA LEU A 46 5.37 -15.46 10.25
C LEU A 46 4.63 -15.38 8.93
N ASP A 47 3.31 -15.48 8.97
CA ASP A 47 2.47 -15.55 7.78
C ASP A 47 2.53 -14.25 6.96
N SER A 48 2.86 -14.40 5.68
CA SER A 48 3.08 -13.29 4.74
C SER A 48 3.08 -13.80 3.30
N VAL A 49 2.99 -12.87 2.35
CA VAL A 49 3.14 -13.14 0.91
C VAL A 49 4.40 -13.97 0.64
N HIS A 50 5.55 -13.50 1.12
CA HIS A 50 6.80 -14.22 0.93
C HIS A 50 6.80 -15.60 1.59
N TYR A 51 6.30 -15.70 2.83
CA TYR A 51 6.25 -16.96 3.57
C TYR A 51 5.41 -18.04 2.86
N ARG A 52 4.29 -17.64 2.26
CA ARG A 52 3.42 -18.55 1.49
C ARG A 52 4.03 -18.89 0.13
N LEU A 53 4.48 -17.89 -0.64
CA LEU A 53 4.97 -18.11 -2.00
C LEU A 53 6.26 -18.91 -2.05
N VAL A 54 7.15 -18.79 -1.06
CA VAL A 54 8.42 -19.55 -1.06
C VAL A 54 8.21 -21.07 -1.00
N GLN A 55 7.06 -21.54 -0.52
CA GLN A 55 6.72 -22.97 -0.47
C GLN A 55 6.55 -23.55 -1.89
N SER A 56 5.93 -22.79 -2.80
CA SER A 56 5.69 -23.20 -4.19
C SER A 56 6.76 -22.69 -5.16
N PHE A 57 7.41 -21.58 -4.81
CA PHE A 57 8.44 -20.92 -5.62
C PHE A 57 9.70 -20.69 -4.79
N PRO A 58 10.50 -21.75 -4.52
CA PRO A 58 11.75 -21.63 -3.80
C PRO A 58 12.68 -20.60 -4.45
N GLY A 59 13.21 -19.68 -3.64
CA GLY A 59 14.10 -18.62 -4.11
C GLY A 59 13.39 -17.32 -4.56
N CYS A 60 12.05 -17.27 -4.52
CA CYS A 60 11.34 -16.02 -4.77
C CYS A 60 11.68 -14.96 -3.71
N THR A 61 11.69 -13.69 -4.12
CA THR A 61 12.06 -12.55 -3.28
C THR A 61 11.28 -11.31 -3.68
N LEU A 62 11.18 -10.33 -2.79
CA LEU A 62 10.37 -9.13 -3.01
C LEU A 62 11.25 -7.94 -3.43
N ALA A 63 10.88 -7.27 -4.53
CA ALA A 63 11.54 -6.03 -4.95
C ALA A 63 10.90 -4.78 -4.32
N HIS A 64 9.65 -4.90 -3.87
CA HIS A 64 8.86 -3.86 -3.23
C HIS A 64 7.83 -4.51 -2.29
N ARG A 65 7.03 -3.71 -1.58
CA ARG A 65 6.08 -4.19 -0.59
C ARG A 65 4.84 -3.32 -0.54
N LEU A 66 3.72 -3.93 -0.18
CA LEU A 66 2.50 -3.25 0.24
C LEU A 66 2.36 -3.31 1.77
N ASP A 67 1.71 -2.31 2.35
CA ASP A 67 1.39 -2.33 3.78
C ASP A 67 0.42 -3.48 4.10
N PHE A 68 0.38 -3.88 5.38
CA PHE A 68 -0.48 -4.96 5.88
C PHE A 68 -1.93 -4.85 5.39
N GLY A 69 -2.59 -3.72 5.65
CA GLY A 69 -3.97 -3.46 5.23
C GLY A 69 -4.14 -3.05 3.76
N THR A 70 -3.06 -2.81 3.02
CA THR A 70 -3.17 -2.48 1.58
C THR A 70 -3.34 -3.75 0.78
N SER A 71 -4.25 -3.75 -0.20
CA SER A 71 -4.42 -4.88 -1.14
C SER A 71 -3.92 -4.52 -2.54
N GLY A 72 -3.89 -5.50 -3.45
CA GLY A 72 -3.71 -5.28 -4.88
C GLY A 72 -2.38 -5.73 -5.45
N LEU A 73 -2.05 -5.19 -6.62
CA LEU A 73 -0.96 -5.64 -7.47
C LEU A 73 0.41 -5.60 -6.81
N MET A 74 1.13 -6.71 -6.92
CA MET A 74 2.51 -6.81 -6.46
C MET A 74 3.32 -7.74 -7.37
N VAL A 75 4.41 -7.24 -7.94
CA VAL A 75 5.40 -8.08 -8.64
C VAL A 75 6.37 -8.76 -7.67
N ILE A 76 6.62 -10.05 -7.88
CA ILE A 76 7.50 -10.93 -7.12
C ILE A 76 8.59 -11.46 -8.05
N ALA A 77 9.85 -11.34 -7.66
CA ALA A 77 10.95 -11.94 -8.42
C ALA A 77 11.08 -13.42 -8.06
N ARG A 78 11.25 -14.32 -9.03
CA ARG A 78 11.47 -15.75 -8.75
C ARG A 78 12.90 -16.08 -8.31
N ASN A 79 13.84 -15.15 -8.48
CA ASN A 79 15.22 -15.31 -8.01
C ASN A 79 15.91 -13.95 -7.75
N LYS A 80 17.13 -13.98 -7.19
CA LYS A 80 17.92 -12.78 -6.83
C LYS A 80 18.30 -11.91 -8.02
N ALA A 81 18.56 -12.50 -9.20
CA ALA A 81 18.94 -11.72 -10.38
C ALA A 81 17.77 -10.87 -10.89
N ILE A 82 16.58 -11.48 -10.99
CA ILE A 82 15.34 -10.76 -11.34
C ILE A 82 15.00 -9.72 -10.28
N ASN A 83 15.21 -10.03 -9.00
CA ASN A 83 15.00 -9.08 -7.91
C ASN A 83 15.86 -7.84 -8.05
N ALA A 84 17.16 -8.00 -8.35
CA ALA A 84 18.09 -6.90 -8.54
C ALA A 84 17.67 -6.01 -9.73
N ALA A 85 17.21 -6.62 -10.83
CA ALA A 85 16.71 -5.89 -11.99
C ALA A 85 15.43 -5.09 -11.68
N LEU A 86 14.45 -5.69 -11.00
CA LEU A 86 13.25 -4.98 -10.56
C LEU A 86 13.57 -3.86 -9.56
N CYS A 87 14.45 -4.12 -8.57
CA CYS A 87 14.90 -3.10 -7.61
C CYS A 87 15.56 -1.90 -8.33
N ARG A 88 16.28 -2.15 -9.42
CA ARG A 88 16.84 -1.08 -10.26
C ARG A 88 15.73 -0.22 -10.87
N GLN A 89 14.70 -0.82 -11.46
CA GLN A 89 13.57 -0.07 -12.03
C GLN A 89 12.83 0.76 -10.96
N PHE A 90 12.57 0.18 -9.77
CA PHE A 90 11.96 0.91 -8.66
C PHE A 90 12.83 2.08 -8.17
N SER A 91 14.14 1.89 -8.06
CA SER A 91 15.07 2.94 -7.61
C SER A 91 15.26 4.04 -8.65
N GLN A 92 15.21 3.71 -9.93
CA GLN A 92 15.22 4.64 -11.06
C GLN A 92 13.86 5.31 -11.31
N ARG A 93 12.81 4.90 -10.58
CA ARG A 93 11.42 5.39 -10.72
C ARG A 93 10.83 5.19 -12.12
N THR A 94 11.27 4.16 -12.84
CA THR A 94 10.66 3.79 -14.13
C THR A 94 9.38 2.97 -13.95
N VAL A 95 9.15 2.42 -12.75
CA VAL A 95 7.91 1.73 -12.39
C VAL A 95 6.80 2.73 -12.09
N THR A 96 5.70 2.64 -12.82
CA THR A 96 4.46 3.39 -12.53
C THR A 96 3.60 2.60 -11.55
N LYS A 97 3.15 3.25 -10.48
CA LYS A 97 2.22 2.66 -9.50
C LYS A 97 1.01 3.56 -9.37
N ILE A 98 -0.18 2.97 -9.44
CA ILE A 98 -1.45 3.70 -9.32
C ILE A 98 -2.32 2.97 -8.31
N TYR A 99 -2.90 3.72 -7.38
CA TYR A 99 -3.73 3.20 -6.31
C TYR A 99 -5.12 3.83 -6.36
N SER A 100 -6.14 3.05 -6.05
CA SER A 100 -7.49 3.51 -5.72
C SER A 100 -7.59 3.64 -4.20
N ALA A 101 -8.18 4.74 -3.73
CA ALA A 101 -8.49 4.92 -2.32
C ALA A 101 -9.83 5.61 -2.11
N LEU A 102 -10.47 5.31 -0.98
CA LEU A 102 -11.58 6.10 -0.44
C LEU A 102 -11.07 6.99 0.69
N LEU A 103 -11.17 8.29 0.53
CA LEU A 103 -10.82 9.27 1.55
C LEU A 103 -12.06 9.74 2.30
N CYS A 104 -11.89 10.00 3.59
CA CYS A 104 -12.93 10.60 4.41
C CYS A 104 -13.18 12.07 4.02
N GLY A 105 -14.43 12.46 3.87
CA GLY A 105 -14.85 13.80 3.46
C GLY A 105 -14.85 13.99 1.95
N HIS A 106 -15.33 15.16 1.52
CA HIS A 106 -15.26 15.61 0.13
C HIS A 106 -14.01 16.46 -0.07
N VAL A 107 -13.02 15.94 -0.79
CA VAL A 107 -11.81 16.70 -1.15
C VAL A 107 -12.21 17.83 -2.07
N ALA A 108 -11.88 19.08 -1.74
CA ALA A 108 -12.34 20.23 -2.52
C ALA A 108 -11.79 20.22 -3.96
N ASP A 109 -10.48 20.07 -4.11
CA ASP A 109 -9.81 20.11 -5.41
C ASP A 109 -9.91 18.79 -6.16
N ASN A 110 -10.02 18.84 -7.49
CA ASN A 110 -10.12 17.65 -8.34
C ASN A 110 -8.79 16.92 -8.54
N GLU A 111 -7.67 17.58 -8.29
CA GLU A 111 -6.34 17.00 -8.37
C GLU A 111 -5.38 17.79 -7.49
N GLY A 112 -4.22 17.21 -7.19
CA GLY A 112 -3.19 17.92 -6.45
C GLY A 112 -1.95 17.08 -6.20
N VAL A 113 -0.96 17.73 -5.58
CA VAL A 113 0.32 17.13 -5.22
C VAL A 113 0.55 17.30 -3.72
N ILE A 114 0.89 16.22 -3.05
CA ILE A 114 1.28 16.21 -1.65
C ILE A 114 2.79 15.94 -1.61
N ASP A 115 3.56 16.99 -1.37
CA ASP A 115 5.02 16.96 -1.23
C ASP A 115 5.38 17.23 0.23
N ALA A 116 5.58 16.16 0.99
CA ALA A 116 5.78 16.22 2.43
C ALA A 116 6.78 15.14 2.85
N ALA A 117 7.96 15.55 3.32
CA ALA A 117 9.02 14.63 3.69
C ALA A 117 8.63 13.77 4.91
N ILE A 118 8.96 12.46 4.86
CA ILE A 118 8.54 11.47 5.86
C ILE A 118 9.75 10.97 6.66
N ALA A 119 9.65 11.03 7.98
CA ALA A 119 10.62 10.50 8.93
C ALA A 119 10.06 9.28 9.69
N LYS A 120 10.98 8.43 10.15
CA LYS A 120 10.69 7.39 11.14
C LYS A 120 10.89 7.99 12.53
N ASP A 121 9.96 7.71 13.43
CA ASP A 121 10.14 7.96 14.85
C ASP A 121 10.03 6.64 15.62
N PRO A 122 11.14 6.11 16.17
CA PRO A 122 11.11 4.89 16.96
C PRO A 122 10.17 4.94 18.17
N ALA A 123 9.91 6.13 18.74
CA ALA A 123 9.03 6.30 19.89
C ALA A 123 7.54 6.16 19.52
N LEU A 124 7.19 6.40 18.26
CA LEU A 124 5.83 6.30 17.74
C LEU A 124 5.60 5.05 16.89
N PHE A 125 6.56 4.10 16.88
CA PHE A 125 6.45 2.89 16.08
C PHE A 125 5.09 2.18 16.31
N PRO A 126 4.35 1.78 15.26
CA PRO A 126 4.74 1.73 13.85
C PRO A 126 4.38 2.97 13.01
N LEU A 127 4.00 4.09 13.63
CA LEU A 127 3.69 5.34 12.94
C LEU A 127 4.94 5.93 12.26
N MET A 128 4.64 6.77 11.28
CA MET A 128 5.59 7.62 10.56
C MET A 128 5.16 9.07 10.81
N SER A 129 6.06 10.02 10.64
CA SER A 129 5.77 11.44 10.89
C SER A 129 6.19 12.29 9.70
N ILE A 130 5.44 13.36 9.42
CA ILE A 130 5.87 14.41 8.50
C ILE A 130 6.95 15.24 9.18
N CYS A 131 8.09 15.41 8.52
CA CYS A 131 9.23 16.14 9.06
C CYS A 131 10.02 16.79 7.92
N SER A 132 9.94 18.11 7.80
CA SER A 132 10.64 18.87 6.76
C SER A 132 12.17 18.90 6.95
N VAL A 133 12.65 18.78 8.19
CA VAL A 133 14.08 18.95 8.52
C VAL A 133 14.89 17.67 8.30
N HIS A 134 14.36 16.52 8.74
CA HIS A 134 15.07 15.23 8.72
C HIS A 134 14.32 14.12 7.97
N GLY A 135 13.13 14.42 7.45
CA GLY A 135 12.35 13.48 6.65
C GLY A 135 13.02 13.18 5.32
N LYS A 136 12.79 11.97 4.81
CA LYS A 136 13.16 11.62 3.45
C LYS A 136 12.13 12.23 2.49
N PRO A 137 12.55 12.86 1.39
CA PRO A 137 11.64 13.40 0.39
C PRO A 137 10.62 12.35 -0.05
N ALA A 138 9.36 12.77 -0.07
CA ALA A 138 8.24 11.94 -0.47
C ALA A 138 7.20 12.80 -1.19
N ARG A 139 6.73 12.31 -2.34
CA ARG A 139 5.79 13.03 -3.20
C ARG A 139 4.75 12.07 -3.78
N SER A 140 3.49 12.49 -3.72
CA SER A 140 2.34 11.74 -4.23
C SER A 140 1.39 12.68 -4.94
N CYS A 141 0.94 12.32 -6.14
CA CYS A 141 -0.14 13.01 -6.82
C CYS A 141 -1.48 12.33 -6.52
N TYR A 142 -2.57 13.09 -6.50
CA TYR A 142 -3.92 12.57 -6.42
C TYR A 142 -4.81 13.17 -7.50
N GLN A 143 -5.82 12.41 -7.92
CA GLN A 143 -6.90 12.85 -8.79
C GLN A 143 -8.22 12.31 -8.24
N VAL A 144 -9.21 13.17 -8.07
CA VAL A 144 -10.56 12.82 -7.64
C VAL A 144 -11.29 12.16 -8.80
N VAL A 145 -11.83 10.97 -8.53
CA VAL A 145 -12.67 10.21 -9.47
C VAL A 145 -14.13 10.53 -9.23
N GLU A 146 -14.56 10.50 -7.96
CA GLU A 146 -15.94 10.81 -7.57
C GLU A 146 -16.02 11.28 -6.11
N ARG A 147 -17.08 12.02 -5.80
CA ARG A 147 -17.48 12.41 -4.44
C ARG A 147 -18.89 11.91 -4.21
N PHE A 148 -19.12 11.22 -3.11
CA PHE A 148 -20.40 10.61 -2.81
C PHE A 148 -20.67 10.54 -1.31
N TYR A 149 -21.88 10.15 -0.94
CA TYR A 149 -22.22 9.80 0.43
C TYR A 149 -22.41 8.28 0.53
N GLN A 150 -21.84 7.67 1.57
CA GLN A 150 -22.11 6.28 1.92
C GLN A 150 -22.95 6.25 3.19
N THR A 151 -24.04 5.49 3.17
CA THR A 151 -24.88 5.29 4.35
C THR A 151 -24.26 4.20 5.23
N SER A 152 -23.94 4.57 6.47
CA SER A 152 -23.53 3.67 7.56
C SER A 152 -24.68 2.75 8.00
N GLU A 153 -24.39 1.64 8.68
CA GLU A 153 -25.43 0.74 9.23
C GLU A 153 -26.38 1.46 10.21
N ASP A 154 -25.89 2.48 10.90
CA ASP A 154 -26.69 3.31 11.82
C ASP A 154 -27.48 4.43 11.12
N GLY A 155 -27.46 4.47 9.78
CA GLY A 155 -28.14 5.48 8.96
C GLY A 155 -27.37 6.79 8.79
N THR A 156 -26.17 6.93 9.38
CA THR A 156 -25.34 8.14 9.22
C THR A 156 -24.82 8.26 7.79
N LEU A 157 -24.95 9.44 7.18
CA LEU A 157 -24.37 9.73 5.87
C LEU A 157 -22.90 10.13 6.00
N LEU A 158 -22.02 9.34 5.40
CA LEU A 158 -20.57 9.56 5.39
C LEU A 158 -20.14 10.18 4.06
N PRO A 159 -19.67 11.45 4.03
CA PRO A 159 -19.08 12.01 2.84
C PRO A 159 -17.76 11.30 2.54
N LEU A 160 -17.60 10.79 1.33
CA LEU A 160 -16.40 10.11 0.86
C LEU A 160 -15.96 10.65 -0.50
N THR A 161 -14.66 10.57 -0.75
CA THR A 161 -14.06 10.86 -2.05
C THR A 161 -13.30 9.64 -2.53
N ARG A 162 -13.62 9.15 -3.72
CA ARG A 162 -12.75 8.20 -4.41
C ARG A 162 -11.66 8.96 -5.13
N VAL A 163 -10.42 8.55 -4.90
CA VAL A 163 -9.25 9.14 -5.54
C VAL A 163 -8.39 8.07 -6.19
N GLN A 164 -7.75 8.46 -7.29
CA GLN A 164 -6.57 7.81 -7.81
C GLN A 164 -5.34 8.46 -7.19
N LEU A 165 -4.38 7.66 -6.71
CA LEU A 165 -3.12 8.11 -6.11
C LEU A 165 -1.93 7.56 -6.91
N THR A 166 -0.99 8.43 -7.23
CA THR A 166 0.24 8.08 -7.95
C THR A 166 1.46 8.50 -7.13
N PRO A 167 2.07 7.58 -6.33
CA PRO A 167 3.25 7.90 -5.54
C PRO A 167 4.53 7.88 -6.39
N GLU A 168 5.17 9.04 -6.55
CA GLU A 168 6.47 9.16 -7.24
C GLU A 168 7.61 8.51 -6.45
N THR A 169 7.49 8.52 -5.13
CA THR A 169 8.40 7.84 -4.19
C THR A 169 7.74 6.60 -3.58
N GLY A 170 8.45 5.87 -2.71
CA GLY A 170 7.95 4.66 -2.07
C GLY A 170 8.34 4.59 -0.59
N ARG A 171 7.95 5.59 0.20
CA ARG A 171 8.20 5.58 1.66
C ARG A 171 7.16 4.74 2.40
N THR A 172 7.56 4.21 3.56
CA THR A 172 6.65 3.46 4.44
C THR A 172 5.43 4.32 4.76
N HIS A 173 4.23 3.76 4.57
CA HIS A 173 2.94 4.42 4.81
C HIS A 173 2.70 5.72 4.01
N GLN A 174 3.47 5.99 2.94
CA GLN A 174 3.48 7.28 2.26
C GLN A 174 2.08 7.79 1.89
N LEU A 175 1.28 6.98 1.18
CA LEU A 175 -0.05 7.39 0.77
C LEU A 175 -0.98 7.66 1.96
N ARG A 176 -0.89 6.84 3.02
CA ARG A 176 -1.74 6.95 4.21
C ARG A 176 -1.46 8.25 4.97
N ILE A 177 -0.19 8.55 5.24
CA ILE A 177 0.19 9.80 5.95
C ILE A 177 0.03 11.03 5.06
N HIS A 178 0.28 10.94 3.74
CA HIS A 178 0.00 12.05 2.82
C HIS A 178 -1.49 12.40 2.77
N CYS A 179 -2.38 11.40 2.70
CA CYS A 179 -3.82 11.66 2.73
C CYS A 179 -4.27 12.26 4.07
N GLN A 180 -3.68 11.81 5.19
CA GLN A 180 -3.90 12.46 6.49
C GLN A 180 -3.38 13.92 6.51
N GLN A 181 -2.21 14.18 5.93
CA GLN A 181 -1.64 15.54 5.79
C GLN A 181 -2.50 16.44 4.90
N LEU A 182 -3.20 15.88 3.91
CA LEU A 182 -4.20 16.59 3.09
C LEU A 182 -5.47 16.95 3.90
N GLY A 183 -5.64 16.37 5.10
CA GLY A 183 -6.85 16.52 5.92
C GLY A 183 -7.94 15.48 5.64
N HIS A 184 -7.69 14.56 4.70
CA HIS A 184 -8.63 13.56 4.23
C HIS A 184 -8.03 12.16 4.38
N PRO A 185 -7.95 11.61 5.61
CA PRO A 185 -7.36 10.30 5.82
C PRO A 185 -8.11 9.21 5.05
N ILE A 186 -7.40 8.14 4.71
CA ILE A 186 -7.99 6.98 4.01
C ILE A 186 -8.99 6.28 4.95
N LEU A 187 -10.19 6.00 4.44
CA LEU A 187 -11.24 5.30 5.17
C LEU A 187 -10.75 3.95 5.71
N GLY A 188 -11.03 3.68 6.99
CA GLY A 188 -10.60 2.46 7.68
C GLY A 188 -9.12 2.40 8.06
N CYS A 189 -8.35 3.47 7.83
CA CYS A 189 -6.96 3.56 8.28
C CYS A 189 -6.88 3.57 9.81
N ASP A 190 -6.16 2.60 10.34
CA ASP A 190 -5.92 2.36 11.76
C ASP A 190 -4.88 3.31 12.36
N LEU A 191 -3.90 3.74 11.56
CA LEU A 191 -2.74 4.50 12.03
C LEU A 191 -2.90 6.02 11.94
N TYR A 192 -3.57 6.53 10.89
CA TYR A 192 -3.57 7.96 10.56
C TYR A 192 -4.97 8.58 10.55
N GLY A 193 -5.90 8.00 11.31
CA GLY A 193 -7.30 8.45 11.33
C GLY A 193 -8.14 7.84 10.21
N GLY A 194 -9.39 8.29 10.08
CA GLY A 194 -10.38 7.67 9.19
C GLY A 194 -11.20 6.54 9.83
N ARG A 195 -10.92 6.23 11.11
CA ARG A 195 -11.79 5.44 12.01
C ARG A 195 -12.45 6.28 13.11
N LEU A 196 -11.99 7.51 13.29
CA LEU A 196 -12.40 8.40 14.39
C LEU A 196 -13.69 9.17 14.09
N LEU A 197 -14.08 9.27 12.82
CA LEU A 197 -15.32 9.94 12.44
C LEU A 197 -16.52 9.01 12.74
N PRO A 198 -17.65 9.53 13.24
CA PRO A 198 -18.89 8.75 13.39
C PRO A 198 -19.22 7.98 12.10
N GLY A 199 -19.71 6.74 12.24
CA GLY A 199 -20.00 5.80 11.13
C GLY A 199 -18.79 5.15 10.46
N THR A 200 -17.58 5.74 10.49
CA THR A 200 -16.39 5.15 9.84
C THR A 200 -15.80 3.95 10.58
N GLY A 201 -16.09 3.81 11.89
CA GLY A 201 -15.59 2.73 12.75
C GLY A 201 -16.02 1.32 12.32
N GLN A 202 -17.05 1.21 11.47
CA GLN A 202 -17.54 -0.05 10.92
C GLN A 202 -16.73 -0.54 9.70
N THR A 203 -15.83 0.29 9.17
CA THR A 203 -15.04 -0.07 7.98
C THR A 203 -14.08 -1.23 8.32
N PRO A 204 -14.21 -2.41 7.69
CA PRO A 204 -13.48 -3.61 8.12
C PRO A 204 -11.99 -3.59 7.77
N ARG A 205 -11.58 -2.71 6.85
CA ARG A 205 -10.24 -2.71 6.26
C ARG A 205 -9.81 -1.30 5.84
N LEU A 206 -8.51 -1.17 5.55
CA LEU A 206 -7.99 0.00 4.86
C LEU A 206 -8.51 0.01 3.41
N MET A 207 -9.17 1.10 3.03
CA MET A 207 -9.67 1.33 1.66
C MET A 207 -8.56 1.91 0.77
N LEU A 208 -7.49 1.14 0.61
CA LEU A 208 -6.36 1.42 -0.29
C LEU A 208 -6.02 0.16 -1.11
N HIS A 209 -6.02 0.29 -2.43
CA HIS A 209 -5.78 -0.81 -3.35
C HIS A 209 -4.78 -0.41 -4.44
N ALA A 210 -3.68 -1.17 -4.59
CA ALA A 210 -2.73 -1.05 -5.69
C ALA A 210 -3.39 -1.54 -6.99
N SER A 211 -3.97 -0.60 -7.74
CA SER A 211 -4.86 -0.88 -8.88
C SER A 211 -4.11 -1.04 -10.18
N GLU A 212 -2.97 -0.35 -10.36
CA GLU A 212 -2.13 -0.52 -11.55
C GLU A 212 -0.65 -0.57 -11.18
N LEU A 213 0.08 -1.42 -11.90
CA LEU A 213 1.52 -1.56 -11.80
C LEU A 213 2.10 -1.74 -13.20
N HIS A 214 2.87 -0.76 -13.66
CA HIS A 214 3.50 -0.80 -14.99
C HIS A 214 5.01 -0.78 -14.86
N PHE A 215 5.67 -1.74 -15.50
CA PHE A 215 7.12 -1.92 -15.45
C PHE A 215 7.62 -2.68 -16.69
N GLU A 216 8.93 -2.78 -16.87
CA GLU A 216 9.52 -3.55 -17.96
C GLU A 216 9.87 -4.97 -17.48
N HIS A 217 9.52 -5.99 -18.25
CA HIS A 217 9.87 -7.35 -17.93
C HIS A 217 11.42 -7.48 -17.92
N PRO A 218 12.05 -7.96 -16.82
CA PRO A 218 13.51 -7.86 -16.64
C PRO A 218 14.38 -8.61 -17.64
N VAL A 219 13.80 -9.51 -18.45
CA VAL A 219 14.52 -10.33 -19.43
C VAL A 219 14.16 -9.95 -20.86
N SER A 220 12.86 -9.94 -21.20
CA SER A 220 12.39 -9.61 -22.54
C SER A 220 12.36 -8.11 -22.84
N ALA A 221 12.46 -7.25 -21.82
CA ALA A 221 12.29 -5.80 -21.90
C ALA A 221 10.89 -5.35 -22.40
N GLU A 222 9.94 -6.27 -22.53
CA GLU A 222 8.57 -5.95 -22.90
C GLU A 222 7.87 -5.20 -21.77
N ARG A 223 7.04 -4.22 -22.13
CA ARG A 223 6.26 -3.46 -21.16
C ARG A 223 5.12 -4.31 -20.60
N ILE A 224 5.12 -4.52 -19.30
CA ILE A 224 3.99 -5.10 -18.55
C ILE A 224 3.12 -3.95 -18.04
N ALA A 225 1.84 -3.96 -18.41
CA ALA A 225 0.85 -2.99 -17.96
C ALA A 225 -0.29 -3.70 -17.20
N ALA A 226 -0.07 -3.96 -15.91
CA ALA A 226 -1.04 -4.67 -15.08
C ALA A 226 -2.10 -3.74 -14.50
N ARG A 227 -3.36 -4.21 -14.51
CA ARG A 227 -4.53 -3.56 -13.92
C ARG A 227 -5.30 -4.58 -13.08
N HIS A 228 -5.79 -4.15 -11.93
CA HIS A 228 -6.68 -4.91 -11.08
C HIS A 228 -7.72 -3.97 -10.47
N ALA A 229 -9.00 -4.36 -10.54
CA ALA A 229 -10.08 -3.52 -10.06
C ALA A 229 -10.05 -3.38 -8.53
N SER A 230 -10.32 -2.17 -8.05
CA SER A 230 -10.54 -1.90 -6.63
C SER A 230 -11.74 -2.72 -6.12
N PRO A 231 -11.62 -3.44 -4.99
CA PRO A 231 -12.72 -4.25 -4.44
C PRO A 231 -13.76 -3.41 -3.66
N PHE A 232 -13.67 -2.08 -3.74
CA PHE A 232 -14.52 -1.09 -3.08
C PHE A 232 -14.61 0.14 -3.97
#